data_AF-A0A7W1RZ53-F1
#
_entry.id   AF-A0A7W1RZ53-F1
#
_cell.length_a   1.000
_cell.length_b   1.000
_cell.length_c   1.000
_cell.angle_alpha   90.00
_cell.angle_beta   90.00
_cell.angle_gamma   90.00
#
_symmetry.space_group_name_H-M   'P 1'
#
loop_
_entity.id
_entity.type
_entity.pdbx_description
1 polymer ?
#
loop_
_entity_poly.entity_id
_entity_poly.type
_entity_poly.pdbx_seq_one_letter_code
_entity_poly.pdbx_strand_id
1 'polypeptide(L)'
;MRPLVSLFLGLVMTLHAVDHPLAGESFTSKVDGILLTTVLPDGQMAKLGVVPGEVLIGYADAAMRTMDELRAAVDAHAAGAGPIEVEVVAISGEHQYLRCDPGLLGVVGEAVVAGRELRFVPPARPLRFDLQRLRLAPLDQWGVFTIAGKHVGYEHLVLRLEGDVLHALNEVAFASEAWGAQHFFQRDRAQVAGQRPRPLWTRHQAADGAWWWEAAATSTEGVDRWRSRTVEGAEEESYDEVIGDTVLQDYVASMLPHLALAEPGACLHFRPLIAAQPAPADRLSALICRGEEATTLRDGSQVNAVRWDTVSMGQVRRTLWLRDGQAIRSDYGGDAVAWPGVRRDEALAGVDPALAPAADP
;
A
#
# COMPACT_ATOMS: atom_id res chain seq x y z
N MET A 1 -13.80 25.27 -9.16
CA MET A 1 -12.38 24.88 -9.07
C MET A 1 -12.25 23.92 -7.89
N ARG A 2 -12.34 22.61 -8.16
CA ARG A 2 -12.01 21.50 -7.25
C ARG A 2 -11.73 20.26 -8.13
N PRO A 3 -10.47 19.93 -8.41
CA PRO A 3 -10.10 18.58 -8.76
C PRO A 3 -9.31 17.97 -7.59
N LEU A 4 -9.71 16.77 -7.17
CA LEU A 4 -8.83 15.84 -6.47
C LEU A 4 -9.50 14.47 -6.63
N VAL A 5 -9.45 13.99 -7.87
CA VAL A 5 -9.69 12.59 -8.17
C VAL A 5 -8.45 11.87 -7.67
N SER A 6 -8.59 11.27 -6.48
CA SER A 6 -7.61 10.38 -5.88
C SER A 6 -7.38 9.18 -6.78
N LEU A 7 -6.38 9.29 -7.64
CA LEU A 7 -5.52 8.16 -7.97
C LEU A 7 -4.23 8.26 -7.11
N PHE A 8 -4.44 8.50 -5.82
CA PHE A 8 -3.52 8.07 -4.79
C PHE A 8 -4.02 6.72 -4.36
N LEU A 9 -3.17 5.69 -4.50
CA LEU A 9 -3.36 4.34 -3.95
C LEU A 9 -4.26 4.39 -2.71
N GLY A 10 -5.52 3.98 -2.89
CA GLY A 10 -6.60 4.23 -1.93
C GLY A 10 -6.24 3.67 -0.56
N LEU A 11 -5.80 4.54 0.32
CA LEU A 11 -5.53 4.27 1.72
C LEU A 11 -5.63 5.57 2.53
N VAL A 12 -6.74 6.30 2.36
CA VAL A 12 -7.15 7.21 3.43
C VAL A 12 -7.66 6.33 4.55
N MET A 13 -6.83 6.09 5.55
CA MET A 13 -7.21 5.38 6.76
C MET A 13 -6.72 6.18 7.95
N THR A 14 -7.68 6.70 8.70
CA THR A 14 -7.53 7.45 9.93
C THR A 14 -6.84 6.60 11.01
N LEU A 15 -6.06 7.24 11.87
CA LEU A 15 -5.42 6.62 13.03
C LEU A 15 -6.45 5.88 13.88
N HIS A 16 -6.16 4.64 14.25
CA HIS A 16 -6.89 3.92 15.27
C HIS A 16 -5.92 3.38 16.32
N ALA A 17 -6.35 3.48 17.58
CA ALA A 17 -5.59 3.14 18.78
C ALA A 17 -4.93 1.75 18.75
N VAL A 18 -3.91 1.55 19.60
CA VAL A 18 -3.10 0.33 19.72
C VAL A 18 -3.94 -0.96 19.95
N ASP A 19 -5.16 -0.83 20.48
CA ASP A 19 -6.10 -1.95 20.70
C ASP A 19 -6.99 -2.27 19.49
N HIS A 20 -6.75 -1.65 18.33
CA HIS A 20 -7.56 -1.85 17.15
C HIS A 20 -7.29 -3.23 16.51
N PRO A 21 -8.32 -4.02 16.15
CA PRO A 21 -8.15 -5.34 15.54
C PRO A 21 -7.22 -5.37 14.32
N LEU A 22 -7.21 -4.31 13.51
CA LEU A 22 -6.36 -4.19 12.32
C LEU A 22 -4.95 -3.60 12.59
N ALA A 23 -4.62 -3.25 13.84
CA ALA A 23 -3.32 -2.68 14.20
C ALA A 23 -2.23 -3.76 14.37
N GLY A 24 -2.61 -4.96 14.80
CA GLY A 24 -1.68 -6.03 15.19
C GLY A 24 -1.34 -7.06 14.10
N GLU A 25 -0.50 -8.04 14.48
CA GLU A 25 -0.21 -9.25 13.70
C GLU A 25 -1.44 -10.16 13.58
N SER A 26 -2.22 -10.22 14.66
CA SER A 26 -3.37 -11.10 14.79
C SER A 26 -4.50 -10.46 15.62
N PHE A 27 -5.70 -10.99 15.44
CA PHE A 27 -6.91 -10.60 16.14
C PHE A 27 -7.72 -11.85 16.51
N THR A 28 -8.30 -11.89 17.70
CA THR A 28 -9.24 -12.95 18.09
C THR A 28 -10.60 -12.31 18.34
N SER A 29 -11.56 -12.59 17.45
CA SER A 29 -12.93 -12.11 17.62
C SER A 29 -13.60 -12.82 18.78
N LYS A 30 -14.50 -12.11 19.49
CA LYS A 30 -15.40 -12.70 20.49
C LYS A 30 -16.71 -13.21 19.89
N VAL A 31 -17.00 -12.85 18.65
CA VAL A 31 -18.24 -13.18 17.92
C VAL A 31 -17.92 -13.77 16.55
N ASP A 32 -18.84 -14.60 16.04
CA ASP A 32 -18.82 -15.00 14.64
C ASP A 32 -19.33 -13.85 13.78
N GLY A 33 -18.72 -13.62 12.62
CA GLY A 33 -19.17 -12.55 11.72
C GLY A 33 -18.20 -12.22 10.62
N ILE A 34 -18.31 -11.01 10.10
CA ILE A 34 -17.44 -10.44 9.07
C ILE A 34 -16.66 -9.27 9.68
N LEU A 35 -15.36 -9.46 9.91
CA LEU A 35 -14.49 -8.36 10.31
C LEU A 35 -14.34 -7.39 9.14
N LEU A 36 -14.76 -6.14 9.33
CA LEU A 36 -14.68 -5.09 8.32
C LEU A 36 -13.24 -4.61 8.20
N THR A 37 -12.56 -4.96 7.11
CA THR A 37 -11.18 -4.53 6.84
C THR A 37 -11.14 -3.20 6.09
N THR A 38 -12.23 -2.82 5.43
CA THR A 38 -12.35 -1.55 4.72
C THR A 38 -13.79 -1.07 4.74
N VAL A 39 -13.97 0.23 4.96
CA VAL A 39 -15.25 0.94 4.81
C VAL A 39 -15.01 2.07 3.82
N LEU A 40 -15.76 2.08 2.72
CA LEU A 40 -15.62 3.08 1.65
C LEU A 40 -16.17 4.43 2.14
N PRO A 41 -15.44 5.56 1.96
CA PRO A 41 -15.84 6.85 2.51
C PRO A 41 -17.23 7.36 2.06
N ASP A 42 -17.65 7.00 0.86
CA ASP A 42 -18.95 7.37 0.26
C ASP A 42 -20.03 6.30 0.47
N GLY A 43 -19.66 5.15 1.03
CA GLY A 43 -20.53 4.02 1.36
C GLY A 43 -21.52 4.36 2.46
N GLN A 44 -22.63 3.61 2.50
CA GLN A 44 -23.66 3.80 3.52
C GLN A 44 -23.12 3.55 4.93
N MET A 45 -22.27 2.54 5.10
CA MET A 45 -21.72 2.19 6.41
C MET A 45 -20.82 3.29 6.97
N ALA A 46 -20.02 3.96 6.14
CA ALA A 46 -19.24 5.13 6.57
C ALA A 46 -20.14 6.27 7.05
N LYS A 47 -21.25 6.55 6.34
CA LYS A 47 -22.23 7.58 6.73
C LYS A 47 -22.92 7.26 8.06
N LEU A 48 -23.02 5.98 8.39
CA LEU A 48 -23.56 5.48 9.66
C LEU A 48 -22.50 5.43 10.79
N GLY A 49 -21.26 5.85 10.51
CA GLY A 49 -20.19 5.91 11.50
C GLY A 49 -19.45 4.59 11.71
N VAL A 50 -19.71 3.58 10.88
CA VAL A 50 -19.00 2.30 10.94
C VAL A 50 -17.58 2.47 10.47
N VAL A 51 -16.66 1.88 11.20
CA VAL A 51 -15.22 1.98 10.94
C VAL A 51 -14.61 0.61 10.66
N PRO A 52 -13.46 0.54 9.96
CA PRO A 52 -12.69 -0.70 9.89
C PRO A 52 -12.42 -1.25 11.31
N GLY A 53 -12.26 -2.56 11.45
CA GLY A 53 -12.05 -3.24 12.73
C GLY A 53 -13.31 -3.70 13.45
N GLU A 54 -14.49 -3.15 13.11
CA GLU A 54 -15.77 -3.63 13.62
C GLU A 54 -16.19 -4.94 12.94
N VAL A 55 -17.09 -5.71 13.57
CA VAL A 55 -17.55 -7.02 13.05
C VAL A 55 -19.02 -6.93 12.69
N LEU A 56 -19.36 -7.06 11.41
CA LEU A 56 -20.75 -7.17 10.95
C LEU A 56 -21.24 -8.59 11.24
N ILE A 57 -22.31 -8.71 12.03
CA ILE A 57 -22.86 -10.00 12.47
C ILE A 57 -24.28 -10.24 11.95
N GLY A 58 -24.99 -9.19 11.52
CA GLY A 58 -26.36 -9.30 11.01
C GLY A 58 -26.66 -8.30 9.89
N TYR A 59 -27.51 -8.73 8.96
CA TYR A 59 -28.07 -7.89 7.90
C TYR A 59 -29.52 -8.31 7.63
N ALA A 60 -30.45 -7.36 7.73
CA ALA A 60 -31.87 -7.64 7.89
C ALA A 60 -32.10 -8.66 9.04
N ASP A 61 -32.96 -9.64 8.85
CA ASP A 61 -33.23 -10.70 9.84
C ASP A 61 -32.26 -11.89 9.75
N ALA A 62 -31.15 -11.76 9.02
CA ALA A 62 -30.20 -12.84 8.76
C ALA A 62 -28.84 -12.60 9.44
N ALA A 63 -28.32 -13.65 10.08
CA ALA A 63 -26.95 -13.66 10.59
C ALA A 63 -25.95 -13.76 9.43
N MET A 64 -24.89 -12.97 9.48
CA MET A 64 -23.86 -12.89 8.45
C MET A 64 -22.55 -13.49 8.96
N ARG A 65 -21.98 -14.43 8.23
CA ARG A 65 -20.69 -15.07 8.57
C ARG A 65 -19.66 -14.92 7.46
N THR A 66 -20.07 -14.66 6.23
CA THR A 66 -19.18 -14.53 5.07
C THR A 66 -19.58 -13.38 4.16
N MET A 67 -18.62 -12.85 3.39
CA MET A 67 -18.88 -11.80 2.40
C MET A 67 -19.85 -12.24 1.29
N ASP A 68 -19.90 -13.53 0.97
CA ASP A 68 -20.83 -14.06 -0.04
C ASP A 68 -22.27 -14.09 0.48
N GLU A 69 -22.48 -14.46 1.75
CA GLU A 69 -23.78 -14.34 2.42
C GLU A 69 -24.25 -12.88 2.45
N LEU A 70 -23.36 -11.96 2.83
CA LEU A 70 -23.68 -10.53 2.84
C LEU A 70 -24.04 -10.01 1.45
N ARG A 71 -23.27 -10.37 0.42
CA ARG A 71 -23.57 -9.98 -0.96
C ARG A 71 -24.94 -10.49 -1.41
N ALA A 72 -25.23 -11.77 -1.17
CA ALA A 72 -26.52 -12.35 -1.50
C ALA A 72 -27.68 -11.67 -0.75
N ALA A 73 -27.48 -11.33 0.53
CA ALA A 73 -28.49 -10.66 1.34
C ALA A 73 -28.74 -9.21 0.85
N VAL A 74 -27.69 -8.47 0.50
CA VAL A 74 -27.79 -7.13 -0.11
C VAL A 74 -28.53 -7.20 -1.44
N ASP A 75 -28.18 -8.14 -2.32
CA ASP A 75 -28.81 -8.31 -3.63
C ASP A 75 -30.30 -8.65 -3.50
N ALA A 76 -30.67 -9.51 -2.54
CA ALA A 76 -32.05 -9.88 -2.28
C ALA A 76 -32.93 -8.70 -1.83
N HIS A 77 -32.33 -7.69 -1.20
CA HIS A 77 -33.03 -6.51 -0.69
C HIS A 77 -32.83 -5.25 -1.54
N ALA A 78 -32.05 -5.31 -2.62
CA ALA A 78 -31.67 -4.15 -3.43
C ALA A 78 -32.85 -3.36 -4.03
N ALA A 79 -34.00 -4.01 -4.25
CA ALA A 79 -35.22 -3.39 -4.77
C ALA A 79 -36.29 -3.08 -3.69
N GLY A 80 -35.95 -3.27 -2.41
CA GLY A 80 -36.85 -2.96 -1.29
C GLY A 80 -37.15 -1.46 -1.19
N ALA A 81 -38.28 -1.11 -0.55
CA ALA A 81 -38.70 0.28 -0.36
C ALA A 81 -38.47 0.81 1.07
N GLY A 82 -37.93 -0.02 1.97
CA GLY A 82 -37.77 0.30 3.40
C GLY A 82 -36.33 0.16 3.88
N PRO A 83 -35.98 0.82 5.00
CA PRO A 83 -34.66 0.71 5.61
C PRO A 83 -34.42 -0.72 6.09
N ILE A 84 -33.16 -1.14 6.00
CA ILE A 84 -32.67 -2.46 6.38
C ILE A 84 -31.87 -2.31 7.68
N GLU A 85 -32.16 -3.17 8.65
CA GLU A 85 -31.39 -3.21 9.90
C GLU A 85 -30.05 -3.92 9.67
N VAL A 86 -28.98 -3.40 10.26
CA VAL A 86 -27.64 -3.98 10.21
C VAL A 86 -27.11 -4.05 11.63
N GLU A 87 -26.60 -5.21 12.02
CA GLU A 87 -26.03 -5.42 13.34
C GLU A 87 -24.50 -5.52 13.24
N VAL A 88 -23.81 -4.66 13.99
CA VAL A 88 -22.36 -4.56 14.03
C VAL A 88 -21.89 -4.64 15.49
N VAL A 89 -20.81 -5.36 15.76
CA VAL A 89 -20.12 -5.33 17.04
C VAL A 89 -18.93 -4.39 16.93
N ALA A 90 -19.00 -3.32 17.72
CA ALA A 90 -17.96 -2.30 17.80
C ALA A 90 -16.65 -2.88 18.34
N ILE A 91 -15.54 -2.17 18.15
CA ILE A 91 -14.24 -2.54 18.71
C ILE A 91 -14.29 -2.64 20.25
N SER A 92 -15.14 -1.85 20.90
CA SER A 92 -15.40 -1.93 22.34
C SER A 92 -16.10 -3.23 22.78
N GLY A 93 -16.65 -4.00 21.84
CA GLY A 93 -17.50 -5.17 22.07
C GLY A 93 -18.98 -4.83 22.23
N GLU A 94 -19.38 -3.57 22.10
CA GLU A 94 -20.78 -3.15 22.14
C GLU A 94 -21.51 -3.50 20.83
N HIS A 95 -22.74 -3.99 20.94
CA HIS A 95 -23.62 -4.22 19.78
C HIS A 95 -24.25 -2.90 19.33
N GLN A 96 -24.15 -2.59 18.05
CA GLN A 96 -24.78 -1.46 17.38
C GLN A 96 -25.80 -1.97 16.38
N TYR A 97 -27.01 -1.40 16.42
CA TYR A 97 -28.08 -1.67 15.47
C TYR A 97 -28.29 -0.42 14.61
N LEU A 98 -27.95 -0.54 13.34
CA LEU A 98 -27.93 0.55 12.38
C LEU A 98 -29.03 0.35 11.34
N ARG A 99 -29.48 1.44 10.71
CA ARG A 99 -30.45 1.38 9.62
C ARG A 99 -29.86 1.99 8.37
N CYS A 100 -29.78 1.20 7.29
CA CYS A 100 -29.31 1.67 5.99
C CYS A 100 -30.42 1.57 4.94
N ASP A 101 -30.27 2.29 3.84
CA ASP A 101 -31.14 2.13 2.68
C ASP A 101 -30.75 0.87 1.89
N PRO A 102 -31.70 0.29 1.12
CA PRO A 102 -31.41 -0.75 0.14
C PRO A 102 -30.25 -0.39 -0.80
N GLY A 103 -29.38 -1.36 -1.06
CA GLY A 103 -28.26 -1.22 -1.99
C GLY A 103 -26.89 -1.40 -1.35
N LEU A 104 -25.86 -0.90 -2.04
CA LEU A 104 -24.47 -1.14 -1.68
C LEU A 104 -24.12 -0.52 -0.32
N LEU A 105 -23.51 -1.33 0.55
CA LEU A 105 -23.08 -0.91 1.89
C LEU A 105 -21.74 -0.17 1.87
N GLY A 106 -20.88 -0.48 0.89
CA GLY A 106 -19.54 0.07 0.78
C GLY A 106 -18.58 -0.51 1.82
N VAL A 107 -18.57 -1.83 2.00
CA VAL A 107 -17.68 -2.53 2.93
C VAL A 107 -16.94 -3.68 2.27
N VAL A 108 -15.76 -3.97 2.79
CA VAL A 108 -14.97 -5.18 2.51
C VAL A 108 -14.56 -5.78 3.85
N GLY A 109 -14.58 -7.10 3.95
CA GLY A 109 -14.21 -7.78 5.17
C GLY A 109 -13.84 -9.24 4.98
N GLU A 110 -13.45 -9.85 6.10
CA GLU A 110 -13.00 -11.23 6.20
C GLU A 110 -13.86 -11.97 7.22
N ALA A 111 -14.17 -13.24 6.94
CA ALA A 111 -14.93 -14.07 7.88
C ALA A 111 -14.12 -14.31 9.15
N VAL A 112 -14.75 -14.12 10.31
CA VAL A 112 -14.16 -14.40 11.63
C VAL A 112 -15.03 -15.38 12.40
N VAL A 113 -14.36 -16.25 13.15
CA VAL A 113 -14.99 -17.23 14.04
C VAL A 113 -14.60 -16.87 15.47
N ALA A 114 -15.57 -16.85 16.37
CA ALA A 114 -15.37 -16.54 17.78
C ALA A 114 -14.27 -17.45 18.39
N GLY A 115 -13.31 -16.83 19.08
CA GLY A 115 -12.20 -17.52 19.73
C GLY A 115 -11.11 -18.03 18.79
N ARG A 116 -11.27 -17.89 17.46
CA ARG A 116 -10.22 -18.22 16.50
C ARG A 116 -9.35 -17.01 16.20
N GLU A 117 -8.03 -17.20 16.30
CA GLU A 117 -7.07 -16.20 15.89
C GLU A 117 -7.09 -16.03 14.36
N LEU A 118 -7.38 -14.82 13.91
CA LEU A 118 -7.15 -14.34 12.55
C LEU A 118 -5.76 -13.70 12.49
N ARG A 119 -4.95 -14.06 11.50
CA ARG A 119 -3.63 -13.45 11.27
C ARG A 119 -3.67 -12.60 10.01
N PHE A 120 -3.33 -11.32 10.13
CA PHE A 120 -3.32 -10.37 9.00
C PHE A 120 -2.05 -10.47 8.18
N VAL A 121 -0.96 -10.96 8.78
CA VAL A 121 0.31 -11.21 8.10
C VAL A 121 0.86 -12.58 8.50
N PRO A 122 1.60 -13.27 7.61
CA PRO A 122 2.34 -14.48 7.99
C PRO A 122 3.38 -14.18 9.07
N PRO A 123 3.90 -15.18 9.81
CA PRO A 123 5.00 -14.96 10.75
C PRO A 123 6.23 -14.34 10.08
N ALA A 124 6.89 -13.41 10.76
CA ALA A 124 8.14 -12.82 10.29
C ALA A 124 9.19 -13.91 10.05
N ARG A 125 9.96 -13.76 8.97
CA ARG A 125 11.13 -14.59 8.67
C ARG A 125 12.28 -13.72 8.20
N PRO A 126 13.53 -14.00 8.60
CA PRO A 126 14.68 -13.19 8.21
C PRO A 126 14.74 -13.01 6.68
N LEU A 127 14.97 -11.76 6.27
CA LEU A 127 15.18 -11.39 4.88
C LEU A 127 16.68 -11.17 4.67
N ARG A 128 17.23 -11.73 3.60
CA ARG A 128 18.62 -11.52 3.20
C ARG A 128 18.67 -10.65 1.96
N PHE A 129 19.66 -9.78 1.88
CA PHE A 129 19.85 -8.87 0.76
C PHE A 129 21.12 -9.20 -0.02
N ASP A 130 21.03 -9.19 -1.35
CA ASP A 130 22.15 -9.23 -2.27
C ASP A 130 22.42 -7.83 -2.84
N LEU A 131 23.32 -7.12 -2.16
CA LEU A 131 23.77 -5.80 -2.59
C LEU A 131 24.88 -5.85 -3.63
N GLN A 132 25.45 -7.03 -3.94
CA GLN A 132 26.56 -7.13 -4.89
C GLN A 132 26.12 -6.69 -6.28
N ARG A 133 24.86 -6.97 -6.66
CA ARG A 133 24.34 -6.54 -7.96
C ARG A 133 24.39 -5.02 -8.14
N LEU A 134 23.99 -4.26 -7.12
CA LEU A 134 24.05 -2.79 -7.16
C LEU A 134 25.47 -2.23 -7.12
N ARG A 135 26.43 -2.97 -6.55
CA ARG A 135 27.85 -2.60 -6.61
C ARG A 135 28.43 -2.75 -8.02
N LEU A 136 27.92 -3.68 -8.80
CA LEU A 136 28.35 -3.90 -10.18
C LEU A 136 27.74 -2.87 -11.14
N ALA A 137 26.45 -2.60 -11.00
CA ALA A 137 25.76 -1.59 -11.77
C ALA A 137 24.50 -1.12 -11.03
N PRO A 138 24.17 0.18 -11.09
CA PRO A 138 22.85 0.65 -10.68
C PRO A 138 21.74 -0.12 -11.38
N LEU A 139 20.63 -0.35 -10.67
CA LEU A 139 19.38 -0.69 -11.33
C LEU A 139 18.80 0.59 -11.91
N ASP A 140 18.49 0.59 -13.19
CA ASP A 140 17.80 1.67 -13.89
C ASP A 140 16.72 1.00 -14.75
N GLN A 141 15.46 1.20 -14.38
CA GLN A 141 14.35 0.44 -14.90
C GLN A 141 13.17 1.35 -15.27
N TRP A 142 12.82 1.34 -16.55
CA TRP A 142 11.65 2.02 -17.10
C TRP A 142 10.47 1.06 -17.20
N GLY A 143 9.26 1.57 -16.95
CA GLY A 143 8.02 0.84 -17.01
C GLY A 143 6.91 1.64 -17.70
N VAL A 144 6.08 0.93 -18.47
CA VAL A 144 4.80 1.45 -18.96
C VAL A 144 3.75 1.24 -17.88
N PHE A 145 3.07 2.32 -17.47
CA PHE A 145 1.98 2.24 -16.49
C PHE A 145 0.63 2.16 -17.21
N THR A 146 -0.17 1.16 -16.85
CA THR A 146 -1.49 0.92 -17.44
C THR A 146 -2.59 0.90 -16.39
N ILE A 147 -3.76 1.42 -16.75
CA ILE A 147 -5.00 1.31 -15.97
C ILE A 147 -6.10 0.83 -16.90
N ALA A 148 -6.81 -0.24 -16.52
CA ALA A 148 -7.80 -0.90 -17.36
C ALA A 148 -7.27 -1.21 -18.77
N GLY A 149 -6.01 -1.65 -18.83
CA GLY A 149 -5.30 -1.99 -20.07
C GLY A 149 -4.86 -0.81 -20.94
N LYS A 150 -5.16 0.44 -20.57
CA LYS A 150 -4.74 1.63 -21.32
C LYS A 150 -3.41 2.15 -20.80
N HIS A 151 -2.50 2.53 -21.69
CA HIS A 151 -1.29 3.26 -21.32
C HIS A 151 -1.68 4.64 -20.78
N VAL A 152 -1.39 4.88 -19.50
CA VAL A 152 -1.74 6.14 -18.82
C VAL A 152 -0.53 6.92 -18.34
N GLY A 153 0.69 6.38 -18.46
CA GLY A 153 1.88 7.00 -17.89
C GLY A 153 3.09 6.07 -17.82
N TYR A 154 4.12 6.49 -17.12
CA TYR A 154 5.33 5.70 -16.90
C TYR A 154 5.73 5.62 -15.43
N GLU A 155 6.55 4.62 -15.12
CA GLU A 155 7.29 4.49 -13.87
C GLU A 155 8.78 4.36 -14.21
N HIS A 156 9.65 5.07 -13.48
CA HIS A 156 11.09 4.98 -13.60
C HIS A 156 11.72 4.76 -12.22
N LEU A 157 12.34 3.60 -12.05
CA LEU A 157 13.00 3.18 -10.82
C LEU A 157 14.52 3.20 -11.02
N VAL A 158 15.22 3.93 -10.15
CA VAL A 158 16.69 3.87 -10.06
C VAL A 158 17.09 3.46 -8.66
N LEU A 159 17.90 2.40 -8.55
CA LEU A 159 18.57 2.00 -7.31
C LEU A 159 20.07 2.04 -7.52
N ARG A 160 20.79 2.77 -6.68
CA ARG A 160 22.25 2.83 -6.70
C ARG A 160 22.81 2.74 -5.29
N LEU A 161 24.00 2.18 -5.16
CA LEU A 161 24.68 2.04 -3.88
C LEU A 161 25.91 2.95 -3.84
N GLU A 162 26.00 3.80 -2.82
CA GLU A 162 27.15 4.65 -2.53
C GLU A 162 27.72 4.27 -1.15
N GLY A 163 28.80 3.49 -1.14
CA GLY A 163 29.28 2.86 0.10
C GLY A 163 28.24 1.89 0.66
N ASP A 164 27.70 2.21 1.84
CA ASP A 164 26.64 1.46 2.51
C ASP A 164 25.28 2.18 2.50
N VAL A 165 25.14 3.20 1.67
CA VAL A 165 23.88 3.92 1.49
C VAL A 165 23.25 3.53 0.16
N LEU A 166 22.04 2.97 0.24
CA LEU A 166 21.16 2.79 -0.89
C LEU A 166 20.50 4.13 -1.21
N HIS A 167 20.65 4.59 -2.44
CA HIS A 167 19.90 5.70 -3.01
C HIS A 167 18.85 5.12 -3.94
N ALA A 168 17.61 5.53 -3.73
CA ALA A 168 16.45 5.10 -4.48
C ALA A 168 15.77 6.32 -5.09
N LEU A 169 15.40 6.21 -6.36
CA LEU A 169 14.49 7.13 -7.03
C LEU A 169 13.33 6.31 -7.57
N ASN A 170 12.10 6.72 -7.29
CA ASN A 170 10.91 6.32 -8.02
C ASN A 170 10.26 7.56 -8.64
N GLU A 171 10.20 7.61 -9.95
CA GLU A 171 9.55 8.67 -10.70
C GLU A 171 8.30 8.09 -11.38
N VAL A 172 7.16 8.73 -11.17
CA VAL A 172 5.89 8.30 -11.76
C VAL A 172 5.24 9.50 -12.40
N ALA A 173 4.80 9.36 -13.64
CA ALA A 173 4.02 10.38 -14.31
C ALA A 173 2.81 9.77 -15.01
N PHE A 174 1.69 10.50 -14.97
CA PHE A 174 0.45 10.18 -15.64
C PHE A 174 0.14 11.21 -16.72
N ALA A 175 -0.27 10.75 -17.90
CA ALA A 175 -0.60 11.56 -19.05
C ALA A 175 -1.80 12.50 -18.86
N SER A 176 -2.53 12.40 -17.74
CA SER A 176 -3.64 13.28 -17.42
C SER A 176 -3.94 13.30 -15.92
N GLU A 177 -4.38 14.46 -15.40
CA GLU A 177 -4.96 14.62 -14.05
C GLU A 177 -6.10 13.66 -13.74
N ALA A 178 -6.83 13.18 -14.75
CA ALA A 178 -7.89 12.20 -14.57
C ALA A 178 -7.36 10.88 -13.98
N TRP A 179 -6.04 10.64 -14.10
CA TRP A 179 -5.36 9.45 -13.62
C TRP A 179 -4.46 9.69 -12.41
N GLY A 180 -4.46 10.89 -11.80
CA GLY A 180 -3.67 11.19 -10.59
C GLY A 180 -2.82 12.46 -10.69
N ALA A 181 -1.98 12.69 -9.67
CA ALA A 181 -0.99 13.77 -9.70
C ALA A 181 -0.05 13.58 -10.91
N GLN A 182 -0.02 14.55 -11.82
CA GLN A 182 0.49 14.33 -13.18
C GLN A 182 1.94 13.82 -13.23
N HIS A 183 2.79 14.19 -12.27
CA HIS A 183 4.19 13.77 -12.25
C HIS A 183 4.84 14.05 -10.89
N PHE A 184 5.35 13.00 -10.25
CA PHE A 184 6.05 13.11 -8.97
C PHE A 184 7.30 12.22 -8.93
N PHE A 185 8.21 12.62 -8.05
CA PHE A 185 9.41 11.89 -7.68
C PHE A 185 9.35 11.52 -6.21
N GLN A 186 9.86 10.35 -5.91
CA GLN A 186 10.25 9.96 -4.58
C GLN A 186 11.74 9.63 -4.58
N ARG A 187 12.48 10.28 -3.69
CA ARG A 187 13.89 9.99 -3.47
C ARG A 187 14.08 9.48 -2.05
N ASP A 188 14.70 8.32 -1.93
CA ASP A 188 14.97 7.68 -0.66
C ASP A 188 16.46 7.44 -0.47
N ARG A 189 16.89 7.50 0.79
CA ARG A 189 18.21 7.04 1.23
C ARG A 189 18.03 6.10 2.40
N ALA A 190 18.65 4.93 2.31
CA ALA A 190 18.64 3.95 3.39
C ALA A 190 20.04 3.40 3.65
N GLN A 191 20.43 3.30 4.91
CA GLN A 191 21.64 2.58 5.29
C GLN A 191 21.37 1.07 5.20
N VAL A 192 22.25 0.36 4.50
CA VAL A 192 22.10 -1.09 4.23
C VAL A 192 23.24 -1.93 4.78
N ALA A 193 24.14 -1.35 5.60
CA ALA A 193 25.24 -2.05 6.28
C ALA A 193 24.80 -3.09 7.35
N GLY A 194 23.49 -3.29 7.56
CA GLY A 194 22.95 -4.13 8.63
C GLY A 194 22.06 -5.26 8.11
N GLN A 195 21.46 -6.01 9.05
CA GLN A 195 20.49 -7.08 8.71
C GLN A 195 19.18 -6.51 8.13
N ARG A 196 18.88 -5.24 8.38
CA ARG A 196 17.69 -4.53 7.90
C ARG A 196 18.06 -3.14 7.38
N PRO A 197 17.54 -2.72 6.21
CA PRO A 197 17.68 -1.36 5.72
C PRO A 197 17.09 -0.37 6.73
N ARG A 198 17.90 0.61 7.14
CA ARG A 198 17.49 1.69 8.02
C ARG A 198 17.22 2.93 7.17
N PRO A 199 15.99 3.44 7.10
CA PRO A 199 15.71 4.62 6.31
C PRO A 199 16.42 5.83 6.95
N LEU A 200 17.11 6.62 6.14
CA LEU A 200 17.83 7.83 6.55
C LEU A 200 17.06 9.09 6.16
N TRP A 201 16.44 9.05 4.98
CA TRP A 201 15.79 10.21 4.38
C TRP A 201 14.84 9.74 3.29
N THR A 202 13.69 10.38 3.18
CA THR A 202 12.78 10.23 2.06
C THR A 202 12.18 11.57 1.71
N ARG A 203 11.99 11.79 0.41
CA ARG A 203 11.54 13.06 -0.09
C ARG A 203 10.68 12.90 -1.33
N HIS A 204 9.50 13.46 -1.24
CA HIS A 204 8.47 13.46 -2.25
C HIS A 204 8.45 14.85 -2.91
N GLN A 205 8.64 14.88 -4.23
CA GLN A 205 8.68 16.10 -5.06
C GLN A 205 7.69 16.02 -6.23
N ALA A 206 7.14 17.15 -6.65
CA ALA A 206 6.42 17.32 -7.90
C ALA A 206 7.38 17.69 -9.05
N ALA A 207 6.92 17.55 -10.30
CA ALA A 207 7.66 17.88 -11.51
C ALA A 207 8.26 19.30 -11.56
N ASP A 208 7.49 20.28 -11.08
CA ASP A 208 7.87 21.70 -11.05
C ASP A 208 8.92 22.04 -9.98
N GLY A 209 9.36 21.02 -9.25
CA GLY A 209 10.33 21.12 -8.19
C GLY A 209 9.73 21.43 -6.83
N ALA A 210 8.42 21.64 -6.70
CA ALA A 210 7.75 21.80 -5.42
C ALA A 210 7.81 20.49 -4.63
N TRP A 211 8.09 20.55 -3.34
CA TRP A 211 8.18 19.38 -2.48
C TRP A 211 6.93 19.34 -1.64
N TRP A 212 6.24 18.21 -1.61
CA TRP A 212 4.97 18.05 -0.93
C TRP A 212 5.17 17.40 0.42
N TRP A 213 6.23 16.59 0.55
CA TRP A 213 6.60 15.94 1.80
C TRP A 213 8.09 15.59 1.83
N GLU A 214 8.74 15.82 2.97
CA GLU A 214 10.11 15.36 3.24
C GLU A 214 10.14 14.80 4.64
N ALA A 215 10.86 13.69 4.84
CA ALA A 215 11.13 13.21 6.17
C ALA A 215 12.55 12.64 6.32
N ALA A 216 13.18 12.91 7.46
CA ALA A 216 14.58 12.57 7.70
C ALA A 216 14.78 11.98 9.09
N ALA A 217 15.61 10.94 9.18
CA ALA A 217 16.07 10.41 10.44
C ALA A 217 17.07 11.37 11.09
N THR A 218 16.76 11.80 12.30
CA THR A 218 17.64 12.57 13.17
C THR A 218 17.98 11.70 14.37
N SER A 219 19.27 11.53 14.65
CA SER A 219 19.71 10.82 15.84
C SER A 219 19.90 11.82 16.95
N THR A 220 18.96 11.88 17.88
CA THR A 220 19.11 12.65 19.12
C THR A 220 19.08 11.67 20.27
N GLU A 221 20.12 11.66 21.12
CA GLU A 221 20.20 10.79 22.31
C GLU A 221 20.12 9.28 22.02
N GLY A 222 20.52 8.84 20.81
CA GLY A 222 20.50 7.43 20.42
C GLY A 222 19.10 6.92 20.03
N VAL A 223 18.13 7.82 19.86
CA VAL A 223 16.79 7.53 19.37
C VAL A 223 16.61 8.15 17.99
N ASP A 224 16.15 7.34 17.04
CA ASP A 224 15.82 7.82 15.70
C ASP A 224 14.50 8.57 15.73
N ARG A 225 14.58 9.87 15.49
CA ARG A 225 13.40 10.71 15.28
C ARG A 225 13.23 11.03 13.82
N TRP A 226 12.02 10.86 13.32
CA TRP A 226 11.66 11.33 11.99
C TRP A 226 11.01 12.68 12.09
N ARG A 227 11.61 13.69 11.45
CA ARG A 227 10.94 14.98 11.21
C ARG A 227 10.34 14.95 9.84
N SER A 228 9.02 15.03 9.74
CA SER A 228 8.33 15.28 8.48
C SER A 228 8.05 16.77 8.29
N ARG A 229 7.94 17.20 7.03
CA ARG A 229 7.48 18.54 6.63
C ARG A 229 6.54 18.38 5.44
N THR A 230 5.29 18.75 5.58
CA THR A 230 4.32 18.90 4.48
C THR A 230 4.33 20.34 3.97
N VAL A 231 4.12 20.54 2.67
CA VAL A 231 3.99 21.89 2.10
C VAL A 231 2.70 21.96 1.30
N GLU A 232 1.58 22.07 2.00
CA GLU A 232 0.38 22.70 1.45
C GLU A 232 0.18 24.04 2.17
N GLY A 233 0.37 25.15 1.48
CA GLY A 233 -0.20 26.43 1.95
C GLY A 233 0.41 27.10 3.19
N ALA A 234 1.71 26.88 3.48
CA ALA A 234 2.57 27.72 4.34
C ALA A 234 2.70 27.40 5.85
N GLU A 235 2.18 26.29 6.37
CA GLU A 235 2.50 25.86 7.74
C GLU A 235 3.38 24.60 7.74
N GLU A 236 4.60 24.76 8.28
CA GLU A 236 5.51 23.65 8.54
C GLU A 236 5.03 22.91 9.78
N GLU A 237 4.37 21.77 9.59
CA GLU A 237 4.10 20.84 10.68
C GLU A 237 5.28 19.87 10.80
N SER A 238 5.99 19.92 11.93
CA SER A 238 7.04 18.97 12.27
C SER A 238 6.53 17.98 13.31
N TYR A 239 6.56 16.70 12.97
CA TYR A 239 6.29 15.62 13.89
C TYR A 239 7.63 15.06 14.36
N ASP A 240 7.78 14.81 15.66
CA ASP A 240 8.95 14.16 16.24
C ASP A 240 8.50 12.78 16.71
N GLU A 241 8.76 11.75 15.92
CA GLU A 241 8.36 10.39 16.29
C GLU A 241 9.55 9.47 16.48
N VAL A 242 9.55 8.77 17.62
CA VAL A 242 10.50 7.71 17.92
C VAL A 242 10.19 6.52 17.03
N ILE A 243 11.01 6.35 16.01
CA ILE A 243 10.87 5.24 15.08
C ILE A 243 11.65 4.04 15.62
N GLY A 244 10.92 3.01 16.04
CA GLY A 244 11.51 1.71 16.30
C GLY A 244 11.95 1.00 15.01
N ASP A 245 12.69 -0.09 15.16
CA ASP A 245 13.30 -0.87 14.06
C ASP A 245 12.31 -1.43 13.01
N THR A 246 11.00 -1.24 13.21
CA THR A 246 9.93 -1.78 12.37
C THR A 246 9.36 -0.78 11.37
N VAL A 247 9.66 0.52 11.42
CA VAL A 247 9.06 1.46 10.45
C VAL A 247 9.84 1.46 9.14
N LEU A 248 9.11 1.40 8.04
CA LEU A 248 9.65 1.58 6.68
C LEU A 248 8.70 2.46 5.89
N GLN A 249 9.25 3.35 5.07
CA GLN A 249 8.49 4.05 4.04
C GLN A 249 7.92 3.00 3.06
N ASP A 250 6.65 3.13 2.67
CA ASP A 250 5.92 2.10 1.90
C ASP A 250 6.50 1.83 0.51
N TYR A 251 6.93 2.85 -0.23
CA TYR A 251 7.65 2.70 -1.49
C TYR A 251 9.07 2.16 -1.28
N VAL A 252 9.78 2.52 -0.20
CA VAL A 252 11.07 1.87 0.13
C VAL A 252 10.87 0.37 0.31
N ALA A 253 9.85 -0.03 1.09
CA ALA A 253 9.50 -1.43 1.25
C ALA A 253 9.21 -2.12 -0.09
N SER A 254 8.63 -1.37 -1.04
CA SER A 254 8.33 -1.85 -2.39
C SER A 254 9.56 -2.02 -3.30
N MET A 255 10.70 -1.41 -2.95
CA MET A 255 11.97 -1.54 -3.67
C MET A 255 12.84 -2.70 -3.13
N LEU A 256 12.65 -3.06 -1.86
CA LEU A 256 13.42 -4.13 -1.21
C LEU A 256 13.43 -5.47 -1.96
N PRO A 257 12.37 -5.91 -2.66
CA PRO A 257 12.40 -7.14 -3.46
C PRO A 257 13.49 -7.16 -4.53
N HIS A 258 13.88 -6.01 -5.08
CA HIS A 258 14.96 -5.92 -6.07
C HIS A 258 16.33 -6.25 -5.49
N LEU A 259 16.45 -6.14 -4.16
CA LEU A 259 17.67 -6.35 -3.39
C LEU A 259 17.64 -7.64 -2.58
N ALA A 260 16.48 -8.26 -2.43
CA ALA A 260 16.30 -9.42 -1.58
C ALA A 260 16.65 -10.73 -2.30
N LEU A 261 17.19 -11.69 -1.54
CA LEU A 261 17.31 -13.07 -2.01
C LEU A 261 15.91 -13.70 -2.12
N ALA A 262 15.67 -14.41 -3.22
CA ALA A 262 14.41 -15.05 -3.54
C ALA A 262 14.19 -16.33 -2.71
N GLU A 263 13.89 -16.18 -1.42
CA GLU A 263 13.64 -17.29 -0.50
C GLU A 263 12.13 -17.45 -0.26
N PRO A 264 11.49 -18.52 -0.76
CA PRO A 264 10.06 -18.73 -0.57
C PRO A 264 9.67 -18.71 0.92
N GLY A 265 8.68 -17.86 1.24
CA GLY A 265 8.19 -17.62 2.58
C GLY A 265 8.98 -16.61 3.41
N ALA A 266 10.06 -16.01 2.88
CA ALA A 266 10.70 -14.85 3.52
C ALA A 266 9.66 -13.76 3.77
N CYS A 267 9.65 -13.15 4.95
CA CYS A 267 8.60 -12.24 5.38
C CYS A 267 9.16 -11.12 6.26
N LEU A 268 9.22 -9.91 5.73
CA LEU A 268 9.63 -8.73 6.47
C LEU A 268 8.39 -7.98 6.97
N HIS A 269 8.23 -7.91 8.28
CA HIS A 269 7.22 -7.08 8.93
C HIS A 269 7.66 -5.63 9.05
N PHE A 270 6.76 -4.71 8.76
CA PHE A 270 7.01 -3.29 8.92
C PHE A 270 5.74 -2.48 9.18
N ARG A 271 5.88 -1.35 9.86
CA ARG A 271 4.84 -0.33 9.96
C ARG A 271 5.09 0.69 8.86
N PRO A 272 4.14 0.92 7.94
CA PRO A 272 4.37 1.83 6.82
C PRO A 272 4.36 3.28 7.31
N LEU A 273 5.39 4.04 6.93
CA LEU A 273 5.35 5.50 6.92
C LEU A 273 4.79 5.94 5.57
N ILE A 274 3.63 6.59 5.60
CA ILE A 274 2.89 7.01 4.40
C ILE A 274 3.01 8.53 4.28
N ALA A 275 3.25 9.02 3.06
CA ALA A 275 3.33 10.45 2.80
C ALA A 275 2.07 11.19 3.30
N ALA A 276 2.27 12.40 3.84
CA ALA A 276 1.22 13.23 4.43
C ALA A 276 0.48 12.64 5.65
N GLN A 277 0.96 11.53 6.24
CA GLN A 277 0.48 11.08 7.54
C GLN A 277 1.35 11.64 8.67
N PRO A 278 0.73 12.07 9.80
CA PRO A 278 1.46 12.65 10.93
C PRO A 278 2.29 11.64 11.72
N ALA A 279 1.99 10.34 11.56
CA ALA A 279 2.66 9.22 12.22
C ALA A 279 2.67 7.99 11.29
N PRO A 280 3.62 7.04 11.45
CA PRO A 280 3.55 5.70 10.89
C PRO A 280 2.21 5.07 11.22
N ALA A 281 1.67 4.31 10.28
CA ALA A 281 0.41 3.65 10.51
C ALA A 281 0.53 2.69 11.72
N ASP A 282 -0.52 2.68 12.56
CA ASP A 282 -0.64 1.75 13.69
C ASP A 282 -0.79 0.29 13.27
N ARG A 283 -0.91 0.04 11.96
CA ARG A 283 -1.02 -1.29 11.36
C ARG A 283 0.31 -1.88 10.94
N LEU A 284 0.41 -3.19 11.13
CA LEU A 284 1.48 -3.98 10.57
C LEU A 284 1.22 -4.31 9.10
N SER A 285 2.25 -4.11 8.29
CA SER A 285 2.34 -4.58 6.90
C SER A 285 3.43 -5.65 6.80
N ALA A 286 3.38 -6.44 5.73
CA ALA A 286 4.39 -7.44 5.46
C ALA A 286 4.79 -7.43 3.98
N LEU A 287 6.09 -7.56 3.74
CA LEU A 287 6.63 -7.91 2.43
C LEU A 287 6.94 -9.41 2.41
N ILE A 288 6.34 -10.15 1.49
CA ILE A 288 6.35 -11.62 1.48
C ILE A 288 6.88 -12.13 0.15
N CYS A 289 7.93 -12.96 0.18
CA CYS A 289 8.34 -13.75 -0.98
C CYS A 289 7.43 -14.97 -1.10
N ARG A 290 6.67 -15.07 -2.19
CA ARG A 290 5.81 -16.24 -2.47
C ARG A 290 6.57 -17.38 -3.16
N GLY A 291 7.73 -17.08 -3.72
CA GLY A 291 8.52 -18.01 -4.53
C GLY A 291 8.25 -17.85 -6.02
N GLU A 292 8.75 -18.79 -6.81
CA GLU A 292 8.57 -18.79 -8.26
C GLU A 292 7.13 -19.18 -8.66
N GLU A 293 6.56 -18.42 -9.59
CA GLU A 293 5.30 -18.75 -10.26
C GLU A 293 5.31 -18.29 -11.72
N ALA A 294 4.41 -18.86 -12.52
CA ALA A 294 4.20 -18.41 -13.89
C ALA A 294 3.45 -17.07 -13.89
N THR A 295 3.90 -16.13 -14.71
CA THR A 295 3.23 -14.85 -14.96
C THR A 295 3.25 -14.50 -16.43
N THR A 296 2.33 -13.62 -16.82
CA THR A 296 2.17 -13.15 -18.20
C THR A 296 2.88 -11.81 -18.37
N LEU A 297 3.74 -11.71 -19.40
CA LEU A 297 4.35 -10.46 -19.84
C LEU A 297 3.36 -9.61 -20.64
N ARG A 298 3.75 -8.36 -20.93
CA ARG A 298 2.92 -7.41 -21.68
C ARG A 298 2.57 -7.91 -23.10
N ASP A 299 3.46 -8.66 -23.73
CA ASP A 299 3.24 -9.24 -25.06
C ASP A 299 2.39 -10.54 -25.04
N GLY A 300 1.91 -10.94 -23.86
CA GLY A 300 1.11 -12.15 -23.65
C GLY A 300 1.94 -13.42 -23.45
N SER A 301 3.26 -13.37 -23.58
CA SER A 301 4.12 -14.52 -23.32
C SER A 301 4.14 -14.90 -21.84
N GLN A 302 4.37 -16.18 -21.54
CA GLN A 302 4.45 -16.70 -20.17
C GLN A 302 5.91 -16.88 -19.75
N VAL A 303 6.24 -16.46 -18.54
CA VAL A 303 7.57 -16.66 -17.94
C VAL A 303 7.42 -17.04 -16.47
N ASN A 304 8.40 -17.75 -15.93
CA ASN A 304 8.51 -17.93 -14.48
C ASN A 304 9.23 -16.74 -13.88
N ALA A 305 8.72 -16.26 -12.74
CA ALA A 305 9.29 -15.16 -11.99
C ALA A 305 9.01 -15.33 -10.50
N VAL A 306 9.86 -14.72 -9.67
CA VAL A 306 9.68 -14.71 -8.22
C VAL A 306 8.63 -13.67 -7.88
N ARG A 307 7.54 -14.11 -7.26
CA ARG A 307 6.47 -13.23 -6.80
C ARG A 307 6.76 -12.70 -5.39
N TRP A 308 6.55 -11.40 -5.24
CA TRP A 308 6.56 -10.71 -3.95
C TRP A 308 5.23 -10.00 -3.74
N ASP A 309 4.65 -10.17 -2.56
CA ASP A 309 3.44 -9.46 -2.16
C ASP A 309 3.79 -8.45 -1.07
N THR A 310 3.28 -7.23 -1.21
CA THR A 310 3.13 -6.30 -0.09
C THR A 310 1.71 -6.46 0.44
N VAL A 311 1.58 -6.92 1.68
CA VAL A 311 0.30 -7.11 2.38
C VAL A 311 0.14 -6.04 3.44
N SER A 312 -1.07 -5.48 3.54
CA SER A 312 -1.48 -4.60 4.62
C SER A 312 -2.91 -4.94 5.03
N MET A 313 -3.14 -5.14 6.33
CA MET A 313 -4.46 -5.49 6.86
C MET A 313 -5.07 -6.76 6.21
N GLY A 314 -4.26 -7.78 5.97
CA GLY A 314 -4.68 -9.01 5.29
C GLY A 314 -4.87 -8.89 3.78
N GLN A 315 -4.82 -7.69 3.21
CA GLN A 315 -5.01 -7.46 1.78
C GLN A 315 -3.69 -7.30 1.05
N VAL A 316 -3.57 -7.94 -0.12
CA VAL A 316 -2.46 -7.69 -1.05
C VAL A 316 -2.64 -6.31 -1.67
N ARG A 317 -1.70 -5.41 -1.38
CA ARG A 317 -1.67 -4.02 -1.87
C ARG A 317 -0.86 -3.87 -3.14
N ARG A 318 0.19 -4.67 -3.29
CA ARG A 318 1.05 -4.69 -4.47
C ARG A 318 1.56 -6.10 -4.66
N THR A 319 1.57 -6.55 -5.91
CA THR A 319 2.28 -7.76 -6.32
C THR A 319 3.39 -7.37 -7.30
N LEU A 320 4.59 -7.88 -7.08
CA LEU A 320 5.75 -7.63 -7.91
C LEU A 320 6.31 -8.97 -8.39
N TRP A 321 6.54 -9.11 -9.69
CA TRP A 321 7.20 -10.28 -10.26
C TRP A 321 8.60 -9.88 -10.68
N LEU A 322 9.59 -10.58 -10.16
CA LEU A 322 10.99 -10.36 -10.49
C LEU A 322 11.60 -11.53 -11.23
N ARG A 323 12.44 -11.21 -12.22
CA ARG A 323 13.32 -12.15 -12.91
C ARG A 323 14.73 -11.56 -12.86
N ASP A 324 15.68 -12.35 -12.36
CA ASP A 324 17.07 -11.90 -12.17
C ASP A 324 17.17 -10.59 -11.35
N GLY A 325 16.24 -10.45 -10.39
CA GLY A 325 16.07 -9.29 -9.50
C GLY A 325 15.65 -7.98 -10.20
N GLN A 326 15.20 -8.05 -11.45
CA GLN A 326 14.53 -6.95 -12.15
C GLN A 326 13.03 -7.21 -12.16
N ALA A 327 12.21 -6.18 -11.95
CA ALA A 327 10.77 -6.36 -12.08
C ALA A 327 10.41 -6.58 -13.54
N ILE A 328 9.46 -7.46 -13.82
CA ILE A 328 8.93 -7.68 -15.18
C ILE A 328 7.43 -7.35 -15.26
N ARG A 329 6.80 -7.21 -14.09
CA ARG A 329 5.42 -6.82 -13.91
C ARG A 329 5.24 -6.31 -12.49
N SER A 330 4.44 -5.27 -12.31
CA SER A 330 3.97 -4.84 -11.00
C SER A 330 2.47 -4.57 -11.05
N ASP A 331 1.71 -5.21 -10.18
CA ASP A 331 0.27 -5.05 -10.02
C ASP A 331 0.02 -4.27 -8.73
N TYR A 332 -0.74 -3.18 -8.81
CA TYR A 332 -1.05 -2.28 -7.69
C TYR A 332 -2.44 -2.55 -7.09
N GLY A 333 -3.04 -3.69 -7.47
CA GLY A 333 -4.42 -4.02 -7.15
C GLY A 333 -5.41 -3.39 -8.14
N GLY A 334 -6.57 -4.03 -8.29
CA GLY A 334 -7.58 -3.62 -9.26
C GLY A 334 -7.06 -3.74 -10.70
N ASP A 335 -7.23 -2.67 -11.48
CA ASP A 335 -6.89 -2.65 -12.92
C ASP A 335 -5.56 -1.95 -13.23
N ALA A 336 -4.78 -1.58 -12.20
CA ALA A 336 -3.54 -0.81 -12.34
C ALA A 336 -2.30 -1.73 -12.39
N VAL A 337 -1.58 -1.70 -13.52
CA VAL A 337 -0.41 -2.54 -13.77
C VAL A 337 0.72 -1.72 -14.39
N ALA A 338 1.91 -1.78 -13.81
CA ALA A 338 3.14 -1.35 -14.46
C ALA A 338 3.84 -2.54 -15.14
N TRP A 339 4.48 -2.27 -16.27
CA TRP A 339 5.24 -3.21 -17.08
C TRP A 339 6.71 -2.76 -17.16
N PRO A 340 7.53 -3.04 -16.13
CA PRO A 340 8.92 -2.64 -16.07
C PRO A 340 9.79 -3.45 -17.03
N GLY A 341 10.99 -2.91 -17.35
CA GLY A 341 11.95 -3.56 -18.25
C GLY A 341 11.74 -3.21 -19.72
N VAL A 342 10.98 -2.17 -20.02
CA VAL A 342 10.85 -1.60 -21.37
C VAL A 342 11.95 -0.58 -21.65
N ARG A 343 12.11 -0.18 -22.91
CA ARG A 343 13.00 0.93 -23.28
C ARG A 343 12.38 2.27 -22.89
N ARG A 344 13.21 3.28 -22.59
CA ARG A 344 12.75 4.63 -22.24
C ARG A 344 11.83 5.24 -23.29
N ASP A 345 12.17 5.13 -24.58
CA ASP A 345 11.36 5.64 -25.68
C ASP A 345 9.97 4.99 -25.74
N GLU A 346 9.88 3.73 -25.36
CA GLU A 346 8.62 2.99 -25.26
C GLU A 346 7.80 3.41 -24.03
N ALA A 347 8.44 3.57 -22.87
CA ALA A 347 7.79 4.03 -21.65
C ALA A 347 7.18 5.44 -21.83
N LEU A 348 7.87 6.32 -22.55
CA LEU A 348 7.42 7.69 -22.81
C LEU A 348 6.46 7.81 -24.01
N ALA A 349 6.17 6.71 -24.73
CA ALA A 349 5.37 6.76 -25.95
C ALA A 349 3.93 7.20 -25.66
N GLY A 350 3.55 8.39 -26.12
CA GLY A 350 2.21 8.95 -25.92
C GLY A 350 2.02 9.71 -24.60
N VAL A 351 3.08 9.85 -23.81
CA VAL A 351 3.12 10.74 -22.64
C VAL A 351 3.40 12.16 -23.14
N ASP A 352 2.78 13.17 -22.52
CA ASP A 352 3.03 14.58 -22.83
C ASP A 352 4.53 14.88 -22.64
N PRO A 353 5.24 15.45 -23.65
CA PRO A 353 6.63 15.86 -23.51
C PRO A 353 6.90 16.81 -22.34
N ALA A 354 5.89 17.55 -21.85
CA ALA A 354 6.01 18.37 -20.65
C ALA A 354 6.20 17.55 -19.37
N LEU A 355 5.82 16.27 -19.39
CA LEU A 355 6.01 15.29 -18.31
C LEU A 355 7.24 14.42 -18.56
N ALA A 356 8.09 14.80 -19.53
CA ALA A 356 9.32 14.08 -19.79
C ALA A 356 10.23 14.11 -18.54
N PRO A 357 11.01 13.04 -18.32
CA PRO A 357 11.85 12.92 -17.13
C PRO A 357 12.80 14.10 -17.01
N ALA A 358 13.06 14.55 -15.79
CA ALA A 358 14.10 15.53 -15.54
C ALA A 358 15.44 15.01 -16.10
N ALA A 359 16.24 15.92 -16.69
CA ALA A 359 17.48 15.54 -17.38
C ALA A 359 18.55 14.92 -16.45
N ASP A 360 18.36 14.97 -15.12
CA ASP A 360 19.29 14.44 -14.13
C ASP A 360 18.52 13.99 -12.86
N PRO A 361 18.46 12.67 -12.54
CA PRO A 361 17.79 12.13 -11.35
C PRO A 361 18.48 12.41 -10.00
#